data_AF-A0A428TXX3-F1
#
_entry.id   AF-A0A428TXX3-F1
#
_cell.length_a   1.000
_cell.length_b   1.000
_cell.length_c   1.000
_cell.angle_alpha   90.00
_cell.angle_beta   90.00
_cell.angle_gamma   90.00
#
_symmetry.space_group_name_H-M   'P 1'
#
loop_
_entity.id
_entity.type
_entity.pdbx_description
1 polymer ?
#
loop_
_entity_poly.entity_id
_entity_poly.type
_entity_poly.pdbx_seq_one_letter_code
_entity_poly.pdbx_strand_id
1 'polypeptide(L)'
;MPSKILILDGGLGTSLESKYSISFSRSTPLWSSHLLISDPTTLESCQSDFGAVPVDVLLTATYQASIKGFADTRTEEFPDGIGREIIPRFLDDAVNIAQRAVGENAKVALSYGPYGACLIPSQEYSGKYDDAHDSESTLEEWHRERLGLFADVPDVGKRVSHVALETIPRVDEIIAMRKALAATPALSDLPYWTSCLSPGADLALPDGNSIESAVEAMLDRDVSPNTPWGIGINCTKVDKLDSLLQIFESTVARLIEQGRLDTWPALVLYPDGTNGEVYNTTTQKVGTTRRRQGPGALIMGVSSRERG
;
A
#
# COMPACT_ATOMS: atom_id res chain seq x y z
N MET A 1 -5.01 11.02 27.14
CA MET A 1 -6.22 10.30 26.66
C MET A 1 -5.77 8.93 26.15
N PRO A 2 -6.55 7.84 26.27
CA PRO A 2 -6.14 6.58 25.63
C PRO A 2 -5.94 6.82 24.13
N SER A 3 -4.91 6.21 23.55
CA SER A 3 -4.61 6.32 22.13
C SER A 3 -5.77 5.74 21.31
N LYS A 4 -6.26 6.51 20.33
CA LYS A 4 -7.40 6.11 19.49
C LYS A 4 -6.93 5.06 18.48
N ILE A 5 -7.53 3.89 18.50
CA ILE A 5 -7.43 2.88 17.44
C ILE A 5 -8.32 3.33 16.27
N LEU A 6 -7.76 3.29 15.05
CA LEU A 6 -8.48 3.51 13.80
C LEU A 6 -8.68 2.17 13.10
N ILE A 7 -9.74 1.97 12.31
CA ILE A 7 -9.93 0.74 11.54
C ILE A 7 -9.66 1.02 10.05
N LEU A 8 -8.79 0.24 9.43
CA LEU A 8 -8.54 0.26 7.99
C LEU A 8 -9.51 -0.69 7.27
N ASP A 9 -9.75 -0.46 5.99
CA ASP A 9 -10.45 -1.41 5.13
C ASP A 9 -9.67 -2.72 4.91
N GLY A 10 -10.25 -3.64 4.13
CA GLY A 10 -9.69 -4.95 3.86
C GLY A 10 -9.07 -5.06 2.46
N GLY A 11 -8.66 -6.28 2.08
CA GLY A 11 -8.09 -6.56 0.77
C GLY A 11 -9.10 -6.37 -0.36
N LEU A 12 -8.95 -5.27 -1.12
CA LEU A 12 -9.80 -4.95 -2.27
C LEU A 12 -9.76 -6.05 -3.35
N GLY A 13 -8.57 -6.48 -3.76
CA GLY A 13 -8.41 -7.51 -4.79
C GLY A 13 -9.11 -8.83 -4.42
N THR A 14 -8.87 -9.32 -3.20
CA THR A 14 -9.50 -10.56 -2.70
C THR A 14 -11.03 -10.43 -2.62
N SER A 15 -11.55 -9.26 -2.27
CA SER A 15 -12.99 -9.02 -2.20
C SER A 15 -13.64 -8.98 -3.58
N LEU A 16 -12.97 -8.37 -4.56
CA LEU A 16 -13.39 -8.38 -5.96
C LEU A 16 -13.43 -9.80 -6.53
N GLU A 17 -12.43 -10.63 -6.24
CA GLU A 17 -12.42 -12.04 -6.67
C GLU A 17 -13.52 -12.86 -5.99
N SER A 18 -13.59 -12.80 -4.66
CA SER A 18 -14.43 -13.72 -3.86
C SER A 18 -15.92 -13.35 -3.83
N LYS A 19 -16.25 -12.05 -3.83
CA LYS A 19 -17.63 -11.56 -3.71
C LYS A 19 -18.20 -11.09 -5.05
N TYR A 20 -17.36 -10.51 -5.90
CA TYR A 20 -17.79 -9.93 -7.19
C TYR A 20 -17.41 -10.78 -8.40
N SER A 21 -16.78 -11.94 -8.20
CA SER A 21 -16.41 -12.88 -9.26
C SER A 21 -15.53 -12.26 -10.35
N ILE A 22 -14.73 -11.25 -9.98
CA ILE A 22 -13.74 -10.65 -10.87
C ILE A 22 -12.56 -11.62 -11.01
N SER A 23 -12.07 -11.83 -12.23
CA SER A 23 -10.83 -12.57 -12.46
C SER A 23 -9.79 -11.62 -13.00
N PHE A 24 -8.67 -11.52 -12.30
CA PHE A 24 -7.51 -10.83 -12.79
C PHE A 24 -6.59 -11.80 -13.54
N SER A 25 -5.91 -11.32 -14.56
CA SER A 25 -4.98 -12.11 -15.36
C SER A 25 -3.86 -11.24 -15.93
N ARG A 26 -3.00 -11.81 -16.78
CA ARG A 26 -2.00 -11.02 -17.55
C ARG A 26 -2.65 -9.99 -18.49
N SER A 27 -3.93 -10.13 -18.83
CA SER A 27 -4.68 -9.14 -19.61
C SER A 27 -5.16 -7.94 -18.78
N THR A 28 -5.03 -7.99 -17.45
CA THR A 28 -5.40 -6.91 -16.53
C THR A 28 -4.14 -6.40 -15.82
N PRO A 29 -3.27 -5.64 -16.52
CA PRO A 29 -1.96 -5.23 -16.02
C PRO A 29 -2.02 -4.31 -14.79
N LEU A 30 -3.20 -3.71 -14.55
CA LEU A 30 -3.49 -2.82 -13.43
C LEU A 30 -4.19 -3.53 -12.25
N TRP A 31 -4.38 -4.85 -12.31
CA TRP A 31 -5.05 -5.64 -11.27
C TRP A 31 -6.39 -5.01 -10.83
N SER A 32 -6.59 -4.72 -9.54
CA SER A 32 -7.81 -4.10 -9.02
C SER A 32 -8.04 -2.69 -9.58
N SER A 33 -6.99 -1.93 -9.85
CA SER A 33 -7.08 -0.63 -10.53
C SER A 33 -7.61 -0.74 -11.96
N HIS A 34 -7.59 -1.93 -12.58
CA HIS A 34 -8.15 -2.14 -13.91
C HIS A 34 -9.67 -1.85 -13.97
N LEU A 35 -10.39 -2.03 -12.85
CA LEU A 35 -11.81 -1.74 -12.80
C LEU A 35 -12.13 -0.25 -12.92
N LEU A 36 -11.18 0.66 -12.68
CA LEU A 36 -11.35 2.08 -13.00
C LEU A 36 -11.67 2.31 -14.49
N ILE A 37 -11.30 1.34 -15.34
CA ILE A 37 -11.47 1.42 -16.79
C ILE A 37 -12.62 0.49 -17.20
N SER A 38 -12.59 -0.77 -16.75
CA SER A 38 -13.50 -1.79 -17.28
C SER A 38 -14.87 -1.80 -16.61
N ASP A 39 -14.94 -1.53 -15.30
CA ASP A 39 -16.19 -1.58 -14.53
C ASP A 39 -16.11 -0.76 -13.22
N PRO A 40 -16.18 0.58 -13.31
CA PRO A 40 -16.12 1.45 -12.14
C PRO A 40 -17.30 1.24 -11.16
N THR A 41 -18.43 0.72 -11.66
CA THR A 41 -19.64 0.49 -10.86
C THR A 41 -19.44 -0.69 -9.89
N THR A 42 -18.84 -1.77 -10.38
CA THR A 42 -18.48 -2.91 -9.52
C THR A 42 -17.40 -2.52 -8.52
N LEU A 43 -16.42 -1.69 -8.91
CA LEU A 43 -15.41 -1.17 -7.98
C LEU A 43 -16.04 -0.35 -6.85
N GLU A 44 -16.95 0.57 -7.17
CA GLU A 44 -17.68 1.36 -6.18
C GLU A 44 -18.52 0.50 -5.25
N SER A 45 -19.20 -0.52 -5.79
CA SER A 45 -19.99 -1.46 -4.98
C SER A 45 -19.10 -2.20 -3.98
N CYS A 46 -17.94 -2.68 -4.43
CA CYS A 46 -16.99 -3.37 -3.56
C CYS A 46 -16.40 -2.45 -2.49
N GLN A 47 -16.03 -1.21 -2.81
CA GLN A 47 -15.56 -0.26 -1.80
C GLN A 47 -16.67 0.15 -0.82
N SER A 48 -17.91 0.30 -1.31
CA SER A 48 -19.07 0.64 -0.47
C SER A 48 -19.37 -0.44 0.57
N ASP A 49 -19.05 -1.70 0.29
CA ASP A 49 -19.15 -2.76 1.30
C ASP A 49 -18.20 -2.52 2.50
N PHE A 50 -17.00 -2.00 2.25
CA PHE A 50 -16.08 -1.61 3.33
C PHE A 50 -16.59 -0.38 4.08
N GLY A 51 -17.17 0.60 3.37
CA GLY A 51 -17.78 1.77 3.99
C GLY A 51 -19.07 1.50 4.76
N ALA A 52 -19.75 0.38 4.49
CA ALA A 52 -20.96 -0.04 5.19
C ALA A 52 -20.70 -0.68 6.56
N VAL A 53 -19.44 -0.96 6.90
CA VAL A 53 -19.02 -1.45 8.22
C VAL A 53 -18.19 -0.38 8.95
N PRO A 54 -17.97 -0.49 10.27
CA PRO A 54 -17.10 0.43 10.99
C PRO A 54 -15.68 0.42 10.41
N VAL A 55 -15.37 1.47 9.64
CA VAL A 55 -14.06 1.76 9.04
C VAL A 55 -13.75 3.22 9.35
N ASP A 56 -12.52 3.54 9.73
CA ASP A 56 -12.07 4.93 9.91
C ASP A 56 -11.28 5.42 8.68
N VAL A 57 -10.61 4.52 7.96
CA VAL A 57 -9.79 4.82 6.78
C VAL A 57 -10.04 3.80 5.66
N LEU A 58 -10.33 4.28 4.45
CA LEU A 58 -10.54 3.47 3.24
C LEU A 58 -9.45 3.81 2.21
N LEU A 59 -8.88 2.79 1.58
CA LEU A 59 -7.82 2.92 0.58
C LEU A 59 -8.37 3.10 -0.83
N THR A 60 -7.78 4.02 -1.60
CA THR A 60 -8.10 4.18 -3.03
C THR A 60 -7.68 2.94 -3.82
N ALA A 61 -8.35 2.69 -4.95
CA ALA A 61 -7.97 1.61 -5.87
C ALA A 61 -6.77 1.98 -6.77
N THR A 62 -5.67 2.46 -6.18
CA THR A 62 -4.49 2.99 -6.90
C THR A 62 -3.19 2.23 -6.67
N TYR A 63 -3.22 1.13 -5.89
CA TYR A 63 -2.05 0.32 -5.53
C TYR A 63 -1.17 -0.05 -6.74
N GLN A 64 -1.75 -0.51 -7.86
CA GLN A 64 -1.03 -0.85 -9.11
C GLN A 64 -1.16 0.19 -10.24
N ALA A 65 -1.79 1.35 -9.99
CA ALA A 65 -2.01 2.38 -11.02
C ALA A 65 -0.66 2.96 -11.48
N SER A 66 -0.19 2.56 -12.67
CA SER A 66 1.15 2.88 -13.18
C SER A 66 1.14 3.20 -14.67
N ILE A 67 2.09 4.05 -15.11
CA ILE A 67 2.19 4.50 -16.52
C ILE A 67 2.24 3.31 -17.47
N LYS A 68 3.11 2.34 -17.21
CA LYS A 68 3.23 1.12 -18.00
C LYS A 68 1.96 0.27 -17.97
N GLY A 69 1.33 0.11 -16.80
CA GLY A 69 0.08 -0.65 -16.68
C GLY A 69 -1.06 -0.04 -17.50
N PHE A 70 -1.19 1.29 -17.53
CA PHE A 70 -2.14 1.99 -18.39
C PHE A 70 -1.79 1.84 -19.88
N ALA A 71 -0.53 2.02 -20.26
CA ALA A 71 -0.07 1.84 -21.64
C ALA A 71 -0.29 0.40 -22.16
N ASP A 72 -0.19 -0.60 -21.29
CA ASP A 72 -0.44 -2.01 -21.65
C ASP A 72 -1.94 -2.38 -21.63
N THR A 73 -2.81 -1.52 -21.09
CA THR A 73 -4.25 -1.77 -21.00
C THR A 73 -4.95 -1.40 -22.31
N ARG A 74 -5.50 -2.42 -22.99
CA ARG A 74 -6.24 -2.25 -24.24
C ARG A 74 -7.74 -2.46 -24.04
N THR A 75 -8.54 -1.54 -24.56
CA THR A 75 -10.01 -1.59 -24.54
C THR A 75 -10.57 -1.17 -25.89
N GLU A 76 -11.89 -1.19 -26.06
CA GLU A 76 -12.53 -0.64 -27.26
C GLU A 76 -12.25 0.87 -27.44
N GLU A 77 -12.21 1.64 -26.33
CA GLU A 77 -11.87 3.07 -26.34
C GLU A 77 -10.37 3.32 -26.55
N PHE A 78 -9.53 2.41 -26.03
CA PHE A 78 -8.07 2.53 -26.03
C PHE A 78 -7.41 1.30 -26.68
N PRO A 79 -7.52 1.10 -28.01
CA PRO A 79 -6.99 -0.09 -28.67
C PRO A 79 -5.47 -0.19 -28.61
N ASP A 80 -4.78 0.95 -28.54
CA ASP A 80 -3.31 1.04 -28.54
C ASP A 80 -2.70 1.24 -27.14
N GLY A 81 -3.52 1.21 -26.09
CA GLY A 81 -3.11 1.55 -24.73
C GLY A 81 -3.65 2.90 -24.26
N ILE A 82 -3.67 3.11 -22.94
CA ILE A 82 -4.05 4.40 -22.34
C ILE A 82 -2.81 5.27 -22.21
N GLY A 83 -2.86 6.45 -22.86
CA GLY A 83 -1.79 7.44 -22.81
C GLY A 83 -1.64 8.10 -21.44
N ARG A 84 -0.41 8.54 -21.14
CA ARG A 84 -0.03 9.16 -19.85
C ARG A 84 -0.94 10.34 -19.49
N GLU A 85 -1.29 11.14 -20.47
CA GLU A 85 -2.11 12.34 -20.36
C GLU A 85 -3.55 12.08 -19.89
N ILE A 86 -4.04 10.84 -20.01
CA ILE A 86 -5.40 10.45 -19.61
C ILE A 86 -5.41 9.87 -18.20
N ILE A 87 -4.26 9.38 -17.71
CA ILE A 87 -4.15 8.71 -16.40
C ILE A 87 -4.72 9.54 -15.24
N PRO A 88 -4.48 10.86 -15.14
CA PRO A 88 -5.04 11.67 -14.06
C PRO A 88 -6.56 11.58 -13.93
N ARG A 89 -7.29 11.35 -15.04
CA ARG A 89 -8.76 11.12 -15.02
C ARG A 89 -9.10 9.88 -14.20
N PHE A 90 -8.42 8.77 -14.43
CA PHE A 90 -8.67 7.52 -13.71
C PHE A 90 -8.22 7.59 -12.24
N LEU A 91 -7.17 8.36 -11.94
CA LEU A 91 -6.76 8.62 -10.57
C LEU A 91 -7.78 9.48 -9.82
N ASP A 92 -8.35 10.50 -10.49
CA ASP A 92 -9.46 11.28 -9.95
C ASP A 92 -10.70 10.41 -9.69
N ASP A 93 -11.04 9.53 -10.63
CA ASP A 93 -12.13 8.55 -10.47
C ASP A 93 -11.88 7.63 -9.26
N ALA A 94 -10.65 7.16 -9.05
CA ALA A 94 -10.33 6.32 -7.89
C ALA A 94 -10.55 7.05 -6.56
N VAL A 95 -10.20 8.34 -6.48
CA VAL A 95 -10.45 9.18 -5.30
C VAL A 95 -11.96 9.45 -5.13
N ASN A 96 -12.66 9.76 -6.23
CA ASN A 96 -14.10 10.00 -6.25
C ASN A 96 -14.89 8.78 -5.76
N ILE A 97 -14.56 7.58 -6.26
CA ILE A 97 -15.20 6.32 -5.88
C ILE A 97 -14.97 6.06 -4.38
N ALA A 98 -13.73 6.16 -3.91
CA ALA A 98 -13.42 5.97 -2.48
C ALA A 98 -14.17 6.96 -1.57
N GLN A 99 -14.29 8.24 -1.99
CA GLN A 99 -15.03 9.26 -1.23
C GLN A 99 -16.55 9.04 -1.22
N ARG A 100 -17.12 8.42 -2.27
CA ARG A 100 -18.54 8.03 -2.27
C ARG A 100 -18.79 6.77 -1.45
N ALA A 101 -17.83 5.86 -1.44
CA ALA A 101 -17.92 4.59 -0.72
C ALA A 101 -17.78 4.77 0.81
N VAL A 102 -16.98 5.73 1.26
CA VAL A 102 -16.66 5.92 2.68
C VAL A 102 -17.83 6.53 3.46
N GLY A 103 -18.06 6.06 4.69
CA GLY A 103 -19.08 6.64 5.58
C GLY A 103 -18.75 8.06 6.06
N GLU A 104 -19.75 8.79 6.57
CA GLU A 104 -19.70 10.24 6.87
C GLU A 104 -18.48 10.70 7.70
N ASN A 105 -17.95 9.85 8.59
CA ASN A 105 -16.82 10.20 9.48
C ASN A 105 -15.48 9.58 9.08
N ALA A 106 -15.47 8.72 8.07
CA ALA A 106 -14.29 7.99 7.66
C ALA A 106 -13.50 8.77 6.60
N LYS A 107 -12.21 8.46 6.49
CA LYS A 107 -11.26 9.17 5.66
C LYS A 107 -10.81 8.29 4.50
N VAL A 108 -10.39 8.92 3.42
CA VAL A 108 -9.75 8.24 2.29
C VAL A 108 -8.25 8.39 2.42
N ALA A 109 -7.49 7.33 2.16
CA ALA A 109 -6.04 7.35 2.03
C ALA A 109 -5.64 6.83 0.64
N LEU A 110 -4.62 7.44 0.07
CA LEU A 110 -4.10 7.08 -1.25
C LEU A 110 -3.24 5.81 -1.11
N SER A 111 -3.70 4.69 -1.66
CA SER A 111 -2.92 3.45 -1.72
C SER A 111 -1.86 3.49 -2.82
N TYR A 112 -0.61 3.25 -2.46
CA TYR A 112 0.53 3.35 -3.36
C TYR A 112 1.51 2.18 -3.15
N GLY A 113 1.47 1.22 -4.08
CA GLY A 113 2.30 0.02 -4.04
C GLY A 113 3.71 0.19 -4.61
N PRO A 114 4.57 -0.83 -4.43
CA PRO A 114 5.94 -0.84 -4.96
C PRO A 114 5.97 -1.03 -6.48
N TYR A 115 7.14 -0.79 -7.06
CA TYR A 115 7.50 -1.14 -8.43
C TYR A 115 7.12 -2.58 -8.78
N GLY A 116 7.49 -3.52 -7.91
CA GLY A 116 7.22 -4.95 -8.11
C GLY A 116 5.74 -5.29 -8.29
N ALA A 117 4.83 -4.49 -7.73
CA ALA A 117 3.40 -4.68 -7.88
C ALA A 117 2.87 -4.29 -9.27
N CYS A 118 3.63 -3.47 -10.00
CA CYS A 118 3.28 -3.01 -11.34
C CYS A 118 3.90 -3.89 -12.45
N LEU A 119 4.61 -4.97 -12.08
CA LEU A 119 5.21 -5.92 -13.00
C LEU A 119 4.27 -7.07 -13.34
N ILE A 120 4.52 -7.70 -14.50
CA ILE A 120 3.76 -8.87 -14.97
C ILE A 120 4.73 -9.99 -15.35
N PRO A 121 4.79 -11.10 -14.59
CA PRO A 121 4.09 -11.33 -13.32
C PRO A 121 4.58 -10.37 -12.21
N SER A 122 3.75 -10.15 -11.19
CA SER A 122 4.11 -9.32 -10.02
C SER A 122 5.31 -9.92 -9.27
N GLN A 123 6.14 -9.04 -8.74
CA GLN A 123 7.35 -9.35 -7.99
C GLN A 123 7.37 -8.70 -6.60
N GLU A 124 6.24 -8.14 -6.14
CA GLU A 124 6.13 -7.49 -4.83
C GLU A 124 6.41 -8.42 -3.63
N TYR A 125 6.30 -9.75 -3.81
CA TYR A 125 6.64 -10.73 -2.77
C TYR A 125 8.04 -11.33 -2.90
N SER A 126 8.76 -11.06 -4.01
CA SER A 126 10.13 -11.54 -4.22
C SER A 126 11.17 -10.42 -4.12
N GLY A 127 10.80 -9.17 -4.42
CA GLY A 127 11.73 -8.04 -4.51
C GLY A 127 12.75 -8.14 -5.66
N LYS A 128 12.64 -9.14 -6.54
CA LYS A 128 13.64 -9.47 -7.59
C LYS A 128 13.36 -8.76 -8.91
N TYR A 129 13.56 -7.45 -8.93
CA TYR A 129 13.24 -6.54 -10.03
C TYR A 129 14.13 -6.74 -11.26
N ASP A 130 13.77 -6.07 -12.36
CA ASP A 130 14.61 -6.05 -13.56
C ASP A 130 15.83 -5.15 -13.40
N ASP A 131 16.87 -5.43 -14.19
CA ASP A 131 18.16 -4.73 -14.13
C ASP A 131 18.03 -3.20 -14.30
N ALA A 132 16.98 -2.71 -14.98
CA ALA A 132 16.77 -1.28 -15.18
C ALA A 132 16.27 -0.58 -13.89
N HIS A 133 15.61 -1.31 -13.00
CA HIS A 133 15.03 -0.81 -11.76
C HIS A 133 15.60 -1.53 -10.51
N ASP A 134 16.87 -1.96 -10.59
CA ASP A 134 17.58 -2.64 -9.50
C ASP A 134 18.53 -1.71 -8.73
N SER A 135 18.14 -0.44 -8.57
CA SER A 135 18.88 0.52 -7.74
C SER A 135 17.96 1.56 -7.13
N GLU A 136 18.37 2.12 -5.99
CA GLU A 136 17.64 3.20 -5.30
C GLU A 136 17.32 4.37 -6.24
N SER A 137 18.27 4.83 -7.04
CA SER A 137 18.10 6.03 -7.88
C SER A 137 17.16 5.79 -9.06
N THR A 138 17.21 4.61 -9.68
CA THR A 138 16.29 4.27 -10.77
C THR A 138 14.87 4.02 -10.25
N LEU A 139 14.73 3.44 -9.06
CA LEU A 139 13.46 3.33 -8.35
C LEU A 139 12.90 4.70 -7.96
N GLU A 140 13.75 5.61 -7.48
CA GLU A 140 13.34 6.97 -7.11
C GLU A 140 12.75 7.71 -8.32
N GLU A 141 13.43 7.66 -9.47
CA GLU A 141 12.95 8.29 -10.70
C GLU A 141 11.62 7.67 -11.16
N TRP A 142 11.51 6.35 -11.13
CA TRP A 142 10.26 5.66 -11.48
C TRP A 142 9.10 6.08 -10.57
N HIS A 143 9.32 6.14 -9.26
CA HIS A 143 8.30 6.60 -8.32
C HIS A 143 7.99 8.09 -8.47
N ARG A 144 8.98 8.93 -8.80
CA ARG A 144 8.79 10.36 -9.06
C ARG A 144 7.90 10.59 -10.28
N GLU A 145 8.12 9.86 -11.37
CA GLU A 145 7.25 9.93 -12.54
C GLU A 145 5.82 9.50 -12.22
N ARG A 146 5.66 8.39 -11.46
CA ARG A 146 4.36 7.83 -11.11
C ARG A 146 3.59 8.72 -10.12
N LEU A 147 4.22 9.21 -9.05
CA LEU A 147 3.60 10.15 -8.11
C LEU A 147 3.29 11.50 -8.77
N GLY A 148 4.11 11.90 -9.74
CA GLY A 148 3.88 13.10 -10.54
C GLY A 148 2.53 13.12 -11.28
N LEU A 149 1.94 11.95 -11.56
CA LEU A 149 0.60 11.87 -12.16
C LEU A 149 -0.50 12.50 -11.30
N PHE A 150 -0.30 12.55 -9.98
CA PHE A 150 -1.25 13.17 -9.06
C PHE A 150 -1.20 14.70 -9.07
N ALA A 151 -0.18 15.32 -9.70
CA ALA A 151 -0.12 16.77 -9.85
C ALA A 151 -1.28 17.33 -10.69
N ASP A 152 -1.78 16.53 -11.63
CA ASP A 152 -2.90 16.88 -12.50
C ASP A 152 -4.26 16.40 -11.97
N VAL A 153 -4.31 15.81 -10.78
CA VAL A 153 -5.56 15.39 -10.11
C VAL A 153 -6.11 16.57 -9.29
N PRO A 154 -7.31 17.09 -9.59
CA PRO A 154 -7.84 18.28 -8.94
C PRO A 154 -7.97 18.14 -7.42
N ASP A 155 -7.32 19.06 -6.70
CA ASP A 155 -7.39 19.18 -5.23
C ASP A 155 -7.07 17.88 -4.48
N VAL A 156 -6.26 16.97 -5.04
CA VAL A 156 -6.00 15.64 -4.45
C VAL A 156 -5.54 15.74 -2.98
N GLY A 157 -4.63 16.65 -2.66
CA GLY A 157 -4.14 16.87 -1.29
C GLY A 157 -5.18 17.39 -0.29
N LYS A 158 -6.35 17.85 -0.76
CA LYS A 158 -7.49 18.21 0.13
C LYS A 158 -8.51 17.08 0.25
N ARG A 159 -8.44 16.09 -0.64
CA ARG A 159 -9.45 15.05 -0.80
C ARG A 159 -9.06 13.73 -0.17
N VAL A 160 -7.76 13.46 -0.07
CA VAL A 160 -7.22 12.34 0.70
C VAL A 160 -6.60 12.83 2.00
N SER A 161 -6.61 11.99 3.01
CA SER A 161 -6.10 12.30 4.36
C SER A 161 -4.66 11.85 4.58
N HIS A 162 -4.26 10.78 3.89
CA HIS A 162 -2.95 10.16 4.04
C HIS A 162 -2.48 9.57 2.69
N VAL A 163 -1.17 9.32 2.59
CA VAL A 163 -0.58 8.43 1.59
C VAL A 163 -0.12 7.14 2.26
N ALA A 164 -0.49 5.99 1.70
CA ALA A 164 -0.10 4.67 2.14
C ALA A 164 0.97 4.10 1.20
N LEU A 165 2.24 4.22 1.59
CA LEU A 165 3.36 3.58 0.88
C LEU A 165 3.45 2.14 1.39
N GLU A 166 2.87 1.19 0.68
CA GLU A 166 2.54 -0.11 1.27
C GLU A 166 3.08 -1.31 0.50
N THR A 167 3.24 -2.44 1.21
CA THR A 167 3.75 -3.72 0.69
C THR A 167 5.15 -3.61 0.11
N ILE A 168 6.04 -2.83 0.72
CA ILE A 168 7.37 -2.57 0.15
C ILE A 168 8.33 -3.74 0.48
N PRO A 169 8.89 -4.45 -0.53
CA PRO A 169 9.72 -5.62 -0.31
C PRO A 169 11.22 -5.34 -0.19
N ARG A 170 11.66 -4.10 -0.44
CA ARG A 170 13.08 -3.74 -0.45
C ARG A 170 13.37 -2.49 0.37
N VAL A 171 14.55 -2.45 1.00
CA VAL A 171 15.02 -1.28 1.77
C VAL A 171 15.33 -0.08 0.86
N ASP A 172 15.97 -0.30 -0.28
CA ASP A 172 16.28 0.78 -1.24
C ASP A 172 15.00 1.39 -1.85
N GLU A 173 13.97 0.59 -2.03
CA GLU A 173 12.66 1.06 -2.49
C GLU A 173 11.91 1.87 -1.42
N ILE A 174 12.02 1.52 -0.13
CA ILE A 174 11.52 2.35 0.97
C ILE A 174 12.13 3.76 0.87
N ILE A 175 13.45 3.85 0.66
CA ILE A 175 14.16 5.11 0.54
C ILE A 175 13.70 5.87 -0.71
N ALA A 176 13.64 5.20 -1.86
CA ALA A 176 13.21 5.77 -3.13
C ALA A 176 11.78 6.35 -3.06
N MET A 177 10.83 5.61 -2.49
CA MET A 177 9.43 6.04 -2.34
C MET A 177 9.31 7.27 -1.43
N ARG A 178 10.07 7.31 -0.33
CA ARG A 178 10.08 8.47 0.58
C ARG A 178 10.64 9.72 -0.09
N LYS A 179 11.73 9.60 -0.84
CA LYS A 179 12.32 10.71 -1.62
C LYS A 179 11.37 11.21 -2.70
N ALA A 180 10.75 10.30 -3.45
CA ALA A 180 9.81 10.65 -4.50
C ALA A 180 8.55 11.34 -3.94
N LEU A 181 8.01 10.86 -2.81
CA LEU A 181 6.86 11.49 -2.14
C LEU A 181 7.20 12.89 -1.62
N ALA A 182 8.36 13.05 -0.97
CA ALA A 182 8.81 14.35 -0.46
C ALA A 182 8.99 15.38 -1.59
N ALA A 183 9.34 14.93 -2.80
CA ALA A 183 9.50 15.77 -3.96
C ALA A 183 8.23 15.93 -4.82
N THR A 184 7.07 15.47 -4.35
CA THR A 184 5.77 15.59 -5.03
C THR A 184 4.88 16.61 -4.33
N PRO A 185 4.84 17.89 -4.78
CA PRO A 185 4.15 18.97 -4.05
C PRO A 185 2.65 18.73 -3.80
N ALA A 186 1.98 18.00 -4.69
CA ALA A 186 0.55 17.69 -4.56
C ALA A 186 0.24 16.77 -3.36
N LEU A 187 1.24 16.04 -2.85
CA LEU A 187 1.09 15.00 -1.83
C LEU A 187 2.08 15.16 -0.66
N SER A 188 3.14 15.94 -0.80
CA SER A 188 4.26 16.00 0.16
C SER A 188 3.86 16.51 1.54
N ASP A 189 2.81 17.32 1.63
CA ASP A 189 2.32 17.88 2.90
C ASP A 189 1.34 16.93 3.62
N LEU A 190 0.92 15.84 2.96
CA LEU A 190 0.04 14.85 3.57
C LEU A 190 0.81 13.99 4.58
N PRO A 191 0.18 13.65 5.71
CA PRO A 191 0.64 12.54 6.53
C PRO A 191 0.77 11.27 5.68
N TYR A 192 1.79 10.46 5.92
CA TYR A 192 1.94 9.19 5.23
C TYR A 192 2.37 8.10 6.20
N TRP A 193 2.07 6.85 5.84
CA TRP A 193 2.72 5.72 6.49
C TRP A 193 3.47 4.88 5.47
N THR A 194 4.45 4.15 5.98
CA THR A 194 5.22 3.18 5.21
C THR A 194 5.04 1.80 5.82
N SER A 195 4.68 0.80 5.02
CA SER A 195 4.59 -0.59 5.48
C SER A 195 5.35 -1.55 4.57
N CYS A 196 5.99 -2.52 5.21
CA CYS A 196 6.69 -3.61 4.53
C CYS A 196 5.98 -4.95 4.78
N LEU A 197 6.49 -5.98 4.13
CA LEU A 197 6.05 -7.36 4.29
C LEU A 197 7.22 -8.29 4.61
N SER A 198 6.91 -9.38 5.30
CA SER A 198 7.83 -10.49 5.52
C SER A 198 7.12 -11.81 5.16
N PRO A 199 7.10 -12.21 3.88
CA PRO A 199 6.36 -13.38 3.42
C PRO A 199 7.12 -14.70 3.61
N GLY A 200 8.44 -14.62 3.80
CA GLY A 200 9.33 -15.76 4.00
C GLY A 200 9.09 -16.53 5.31
N ALA A 201 9.79 -17.65 5.48
CA ALA A 201 9.76 -18.41 6.73
C ALA A 201 10.59 -17.74 7.84
N ASP A 202 11.61 -16.96 7.47
CA ASP A 202 12.39 -16.11 8.35
C ASP A 202 11.68 -14.76 8.59
N LEU A 203 12.28 -13.89 9.41
CA LEU A 203 11.77 -12.55 9.70
C LEU A 203 12.46 -11.48 8.85
N ALA A 204 12.76 -11.77 7.58
CA ALA A 204 13.44 -10.84 6.67
C ALA A 204 12.48 -10.21 5.66
N LEU A 205 12.91 -9.12 5.03
CA LEU A 205 12.32 -8.62 3.80
C LEU A 205 12.65 -9.55 2.63
N PRO A 206 11.85 -9.57 1.55
CA PRO A 206 12.14 -10.34 0.35
C PRO A 206 13.52 -10.08 -0.29
N ASP A 207 14.06 -8.87 -0.13
CA ASP A 207 15.40 -8.49 -0.60
C ASP A 207 16.55 -9.06 0.26
N GLY A 208 16.23 -9.74 1.36
CA GLY A 208 17.18 -10.32 2.30
C GLY A 208 17.65 -9.37 3.40
N ASN A 209 17.23 -8.11 3.39
CA ASN A 209 17.52 -7.19 4.49
C ASN A 209 16.69 -7.54 5.75
N SER A 210 17.22 -7.11 6.88
CA SER A 210 16.54 -7.28 8.16
C SER A 210 15.40 -6.27 8.34
N ILE A 211 14.47 -6.59 9.22
CA ILE A 211 13.34 -5.72 9.54
C ILE A 211 13.81 -4.45 10.25
N GLU A 212 14.89 -4.53 11.04
CA GLU A 212 15.56 -3.37 11.62
C GLU A 212 16.00 -2.39 10.53
N SER A 213 16.67 -2.88 9.47
CA SER A 213 17.09 -2.02 8.34
C SER A 213 15.91 -1.34 7.66
N ALA A 214 14.78 -2.04 7.51
CA ALA A 214 13.56 -1.42 6.97
C ALA A 214 13.00 -0.33 7.88
N VAL A 215 12.90 -0.58 9.19
CA VAL A 215 12.44 0.43 10.17
C VAL A 215 13.37 1.65 10.19
N GLU A 216 14.68 1.44 10.13
CA GLU A 216 15.66 2.53 10.01
C GLU A 216 15.43 3.33 8.72
N ALA A 217 15.30 2.67 7.57
CA ALA A 217 15.05 3.33 6.29
C ALA A 217 13.71 4.07 6.24
N MET A 218 12.67 3.58 6.94
CA MET A 218 11.38 4.27 7.07
C MET A 218 11.49 5.56 7.88
N LEU A 219 12.37 5.62 8.88
CA LEU A 219 12.46 6.71 9.86
C LEU A 219 13.67 7.62 9.68
N ASP A 220 14.60 7.29 8.78
CA ASP A 220 15.81 8.08 8.57
C ASP A 220 15.45 9.51 8.11
N ARG A 221 15.93 10.51 8.86
CA ARG A 221 15.70 11.94 8.60
C ARG A 221 16.58 12.47 7.47
N ASP A 222 17.66 11.78 7.15
CA ASP A 222 18.55 12.15 6.04
C ASP A 222 17.95 11.75 4.68
N VAL A 223 17.01 10.79 4.67
CA VAL A 223 16.30 10.33 3.47
C VAL A 223 15.24 11.35 3.03
N SER A 224 14.50 11.94 3.97
CA SER A 224 13.42 12.88 3.68
C SER A 224 13.17 13.80 4.88
N PRO A 225 12.91 15.11 4.65
CA PRO A 225 12.54 16.02 5.73
C PRO A 225 11.21 15.64 6.39
N ASN A 226 10.35 14.89 5.69
CA ASN A 226 9.04 14.49 6.18
C ASN A 226 9.18 13.14 6.90
N THR A 227 9.05 13.16 8.22
CA THR A 227 8.95 11.95 9.03
C THR A 227 7.58 11.30 8.79
N PRO A 228 7.49 9.97 8.58
CA PRO A 228 6.22 9.31 8.41
C PRO A 228 5.34 9.50 9.66
N TRP A 229 4.03 9.65 9.45
CA TRP A 229 3.05 9.61 10.52
C TRP A 229 3.01 8.21 11.17
N GLY A 230 3.18 7.16 10.35
CA GLY A 230 3.18 5.79 10.84
C GLY A 230 4.15 4.87 10.10
N ILE A 231 4.54 3.79 10.75
CA ILE A 231 5.25 2.67 10.14
C ILE A 231 4.49 1.38 10.40
N GLY A 232 4.65 0.38 9.54
CA GLY A 232 3.76 -0.76 9.60
C GLY A 232 4.21 -2.04 8.92
N ILE A 233 3.36 -3.04 9.09
CA ILE A 233 3.47 -4.35 8.48
C ILE A 233 2.13 -4.68 7.83
N ASN A 234 2.18 -5.09 6.57
CA ASN A 234 1.04 -5.62 5.85
C ASN A 234 1.42 -6.85 5.02
N CYS A 235 0.42 -7.52 4.45
CA CYS A 235 0.63 -8.69 3.57
C CYS A 235 1.56 -9.75 4.15
N THR A 236 1.43 -9.96 5.47
CA THR A 236 2.27 -10.85 6.27
C THR A 236 1.36 -11.70 7.14
N LYS A 237 1.72 -12.97 7.34
CA LYS A 237 0.93 -13.89 8.17
C LYS A 237 0.89 -13.42 9.62
N VAL A 238 -0.28 -13.57 10.23
CA VAL A 238 -0.57 -13.12 11.61
C VAL A 238 0.36 -13.74 12.65
N ASP A 239 0.79 -14.99 12.45
CA ASP A 239 1.68 -15.72 13.37
C ASP A 239 3.09 -15.13 13.50
N LYS A 240 3.50 -14.27 12.55
CA LYS A 240 4.79 -13.58 12.59
C LYS A 240 4.74 -12.24 13.32
N LEU A 241 3.55 -11.68 13.57
CA LEU A 241 3.41 -10.30 14.01
C LEU A 241 4.06 -10.05 15.36
N ASP A 242 3.86 -10.91 16.35
CA ASP A 242 4.44 -10.71 17.69
C ASP A 242 5.96 -10.50 17.63
N SER A 243 6.65 -11.34 16.84
CA SER A 243 8.11 -11.25 16.68
C SER A 243 8.53 -10.00 15.89
N LEU A 244 7.81 -9.69 14.80
CA LEU A 244 8.12 -8.51 13.99
C LEU A 244 7.87 -7.21 14.78
N LEU A 245 6.82 -7.16 15.59
CA LEU A 245 6.49 -6.01 16.43
C LEU A 245 7.57 -5.76 17.50
N GLN A 246 8.12 -6.81 18.10
CA GLN A 246 9.26 -6.66 19.02
C GLN A 246 10.48 -6.03 18.33
N ILE A 247 10.73 -6.38 17.07
CA ILE A 247 11.82 -5.78 16.27
C ILE A 247 11.52 -4.30 15.98
N PHE A 248 10.29 -3.97 15.57
CA PHE A 248 9.86 -2.59 15.36
C PHE A 248 10.01 -1.75 16.64
N GLU A 249 9.46 -2.21 17.76
CA GLU A 249 9.49 -1.51 19.04
C GLU A 249 10.92 -1.29 19.53
N SER A 250 11.77 -2.32 19.49
CA SER A 250 13.16 -2.21 19.94
C SER A 250 13.98 -1.28 19.04
N THR A 251 13.75 -1.31 17.73
CA THR A 251 14.43 -0.42 16.78
C THR A 251 14.01 1.04 16.97
N VAL A 252 12.70 1.31 17.11
CA VAL A 252 12.20 2.66 17.38
C VAL A 252 12.72 3.20 18.71
N ALA A 253 12.68 2.40 19.78
CA ALA A 253 13.22 2.78 21.08
C ALA A 253 14.70 3.17 20.99
N ARG A 254 15.51 2.35 20.29
CA ARG A 254 16.93 2.63 20.06
C ARG A 254 17.15 3.92 19.28
N LEU A 255 16.37 4.18 18.22
CA LEU A 255 16.50 5.40 17.43
C LEU A 255 16.19 6.66 18.25
N ILE A 256 15.21 6.58 19.17
CA ILE A 256 14.90 7.66 20.11
C ILE A 256 16.03 7.86 21.12
N GLU A 257 16.54 6.78 21.72
CA GLU A 257 17.68 6.85 22.65
C GLU A 257 18.93 7.45 22.01
N GLN A 258 19.12 7.23 20.71
CA GLN A 258 20.22 7.79 19.91
C GLN A 258 19.97 9.24 19.45
N GLY A 259 18.81 9.83 19.75
CA GLY A 259 18.44 11.16 19.27
C GLY A 259 18.22 11.25 17.75
N ARG A 260 18.01 10.11 17.08
CA ARG A 260 17.73 10.04 15.63
C ARG A 260 16.24 10.17 15.32
N LEU A 261 15.38 10.02 16.32
CA LEU A 261 13.93 10.14 16.21
C LEU A 261 13.38 10.90 17.43
N ASP A 262 12.47 11.84 17.19
CA ASP A 262 11.97 12.72 18.25
C ASP A 262 10.79 12.08 19.01
N THR A 263 9.92 11.35 18.32
CA THR A 263 8.71 10.75 18.90
C THR A 263 8.38 9.39 18.27
N TRP A 264 7.57 8.59 18.96
CA TRP A 264 7.07 7.33 18.42
C TRP A 264 6.10 7.59 17.25
N PRO A 265 6.31 6.96 16.08
CA PRO A 265 5.33 6.98 15.00
C PRO A 265 4.08 6.16 15.38
N ALA A 266 2.99 6.36 14.66
CA ALA A 266 1.87 5.43 14.70
C ALA A 266 2.29 4.05 14.18
N LEU A 267 1.68 3.00 14.72
CA LEU A 267 1.87 1.64 14.25
C LEU A 267 0.67 1.24 13.37
N VAL A 268 0.94 0.87 12.12
CA VAL A 268 -0.09 0.51 11.14
C VAL A 268 0.02 -0.98 10.83
N LEU A 269 -1.05 -1.74 11.08
CA LEU A 269 -1.04 -3.20 10.90
C LEU A 269 -2.24 -3.65 10.10
N TYR A 270 -1.98 -4.34 9.00
CA TYR A 270 -3.01 -4.98 8.20
C TYR A 270 -2.47 -6.28 7.56
N PRO A 271 -2.28 -7.32 8.39
CA PRO A 271 -1.72 -8.61 7.98
C PRO A 271 -2.67 -9.37 7.05
N ASP A 272 -2.16 -10.42 6.40
CA ASP A 272 -2.98 -11.33 5.62
C ASP A 272 -3.92 -12.10 6.57
N GLY A 273 -5.21 -11.78 6.49
CA GLY A 273 -6.28 -12.46 7.20
C GLY A 273 -6.65 -13.81 6.61
N THR A 274 -5.91 -14.33 5.61
CA THR A 274 -6.18 -15.65 5.06
C THR A 274 -5.81 -16.70 6.12
N ASN A 275 -6.80 -17.44 6.58
CA ASN A 275 -6.67 -18.48 7.61
C ASN A 275 -5.94 -19.72 7.02
N GLY A 276 -4.68 -19.56 6.61
CA GLY A 276 -3.88 -20.58 5.94
C GLY A 276 -4.11 -20.70 4.44
N GLU A 277 -4.65 -19.68 3.76
CA GLU A 277 -4.69 -19.64 2.30
C GLU A 277 -3.48 -18.86 1.75
N VAL A 278 -2.72 -19.48 0.84
CA VAL A 278 -1.53 -18.87 0.25
C VAL A 278 -1.90 -18.35 -1.13
N TYR A 279 -1.71 -17.05 -1.34
CA TYR A 279 -1.79 -16.46 -2.67
C TYR A 279 -0.57 -16.90 -3.49
N ASN A 280 -0.82 -17.64 -4.57
CA ASN A 280 0.24 -18.09 -5.46
C ASN A 280 0.47 -17.03 -6.55
N THR A 281 1.56 -16.27 -6.45
CA THR A 281 1.91 -15.17 -7.36
C THR A 281 2.16 -15.62 -8.81
N THR A 282 2.50 -16.89 -9.03
CA THR A 282 2.69 -17.44 -10.39
C THR A 282 1.37 -17.77 -11.07
N THR A 283 0.38 -18.26 -10.30
CA THR A 283 -0.91 -18.72 -10.82
C THR A 283 -2.06 -17.75 -10.60
N GLN A 284 -1.82 -16.67 -9.83
CA GLN A 284 -2.83 -15.67 -9.45
C GLN A 284 -4.08 -16.32 -8.84
N LYS A 285 -3.86 -17.32 -7.98
CA LYS A 285 -4.92 -18.08 -7.31
C LYS A 285 -4.63 -18.23 -5.84
N VAL A 286 -5.69 -18.17 -5.04
CA VAL A 286 -5.66 -18.49 -3.62
C VAL A 286 -5.86 -20.00 -3.45
N GLY A 287 -4.88 -20.69 -2.84
CA GLY A 287 -4.97 -22.12 -2.53
C GLY A 287 -5.39 -22.34 -1.07
N THR A 288 -6.43 -23.13 -0.83
CA THR A 288 -6.94 -23.45 0.52
C THR A 288 -6.25 -24.67 1.12
N THR A 289 -5.65 -24.51 2.30
CA THR A 289 -5.43 -25.63 3.23
C THR A 289 -6.64 -25.69 4.17
N ARG A 290 -7.49 -26.70 4.03
CA ARG A 290 -8.75 -26.83 4.79
C ARG A 290 -8.52 -26.73 6.31
N ARG A 291 -9.02 -25.66 6.96
CA ARG A 291 -9.70 -25.69 8.27
C ARG A 291 -10.66 -24.49 8.39
N ARG A 292 -11.91 -24.78 8.80
CA ARG A 292 -13.00 -23.79 8.97
C ARG A 292 -12.73 -22.85 10.16
N GLN A 293 -12.99 -21.55 10.01
CA GLN A 293 -13.93 -20.72 10.82
C GLN A 293 -13.73 -19.19 10.64
N GLY A 294 -14.85 -18.46 10.52
CA GLY A 294 -15.10 -17.05 10.96
C GLY A 294 -14.50 -15.87 10.19
N PRO A 295 -15.27 -14.82 9.82
CA PRO A 295 -14.72 -13.56 9.30
C PRO A 295 -14.13 -12.73 10.44
N GLY A 296 -12.83 -12.46 10.40
CA GLY A 296 -12.13 -11.59 11.35
C GLY A 296 -12.03 -10.16 10.82
N ALA A 297 -12.46 -9.18 11.62
CA ALA A 297 -12.14 -7.79 11.42
C ALA A 297 -10.69 -7.51 11.88
N LEU A 298 -9.97 -6.70 11.12
CA LEU A 298 -8.56 -6.35 11.34
C LEU A 298 -8.48 -5.12 12.25
N ILE A 299 -7.62 -5.16 13.28
CA ILE A 299 -7.51 -4.12 14.31
C ILE A 299 -6.18 -3.38 14.10
N MET A 300 -6.23 -2.06 13.88
CA MET A 300 -5.04 -1.19 13.95
C MET A 300 -4.77 -0.83 15.41
N GLY A 301 -3.51 -0.84 15.85
CA GLY A 301 -3.16 -0.42 17.20
C GLY A 301 -2.33 0.86 17.18
N VAL A 302 -2.93 2.02 17.42
CA VAL A 302 -2.13 3.23 17.72
C VAL A 302 -1.81 3.21 19.22
N SER A 303 -0.53 3.13 19.58
CA SER A 303 -0.06 3.26 20.96
C SER A 303 1.05 4.30 21.03
N SER A 304 0.70 5.54 21.36
CA SER A 304 1.67 6.53 21.86
C SER A 304 1.79 6.34 23.38
N ARG A 305 2.83 5.65 23.84
CA ARG A 305 3.18 5.67 25.28
C ARG A 305 3.98 6.94 25.57
N GLU A 306 3.31 7.99 26.03
CA GLU A 306 3.96 8.99 26.86
C GLU A 306 4.19 8.37 28.24
N ARG A 307 5.45 8.12 28.60
CA ARG A 307 5.81 7.79 29.98
C ARG A 307 6.25 9.06 30.68
N GLY A 308 5.45 9.50 31.66
CA GLY A 308 5.93 10.24 32.82
C GLY A 308 6.61 9.31 33.83
#